data_AF-A0A7J8WK40-F1
#
_entry.id   AF-A0A7J8WK40-F1
#
_cell.length_a   1.000
_cell.length_b   1.000
_cell.length_c   1.000
_cell.angle_alpha   90.00
_cell.angle_beta   90.00
_cell.angle_gamma   90.00
#
_symmetry.space_group_name_H-M   'P 1'
#
loop_
_entity.id
_entity.type
_entity.pdbx_description
1 polymer ?
#
loop_
_entity_poly.entity_id
_entity_poly.type
_entity_poly.pdbx_seq_one_letter_code
_entity_poly.pdbx_strand_id
1 'polypeptide(L)'
;LSLKSQELTAIYLAVRVVCSFNLEGDIHTLLDFATFLFTAWVIFMIRFKLKSTYIKELDNFPIYYMVVPCAILAMLINPRTAHIYFSHVLWAFCVYLEAVSVMPQLRLMQNAKMIEPFTAHYVFALGMARFLACAHWII
;
A
#
# COMPACT_ATOMS: atom_id res chain seq x y z
N LEU A 1 -6.63 9.65 -9.54
CA LEU A 1 -5.85 8.99 -8.46
C LEU A 1 -6.75 8.76 -7.24
N SER A 2 -6.76 7.55 -6.67
CA SER A 2 -7.55 7.18 -5.50
C SER A 2 -6.83 7.59 -4.23
N LEU A 3 -7.50 8.40 -3.40
CA LEU A 3 -6.99 8.77 -2.08
C LEU A 3 -6.92 7.54 -1.19
N LYS A 4 -7.92 6.66 -1.28
CA LYS A 4 -8.03 5.48 -0.44
C LYS A 4 -6.90 4.47 -0.68
N SER A 5 -6.47 4.31 -1.93
CA SER A 5 -5.30 3.49 -2.26
C SER A 5 -4.00 4.07 -1.70
N GLN A 6 -3.87 5.41 -1.69
CA GLN A 6 -2.72 6.07 -1.07
C GLN A 6 -2.75 5.94 0.47
N GLU A 7 -3.92 6.04 1.10
CA GLU A 7 -4.08 5.83 2.55
C GLU A 7 -3.72 4.41 2.97
N LEU A 8 -4.20 3.40 2.23
CA LEU A 8 -3.80 2.01 2.44
C LEU A 8 -2.29 1.83 2.27
N THR A 9 -1.71 2.50 1.27
CA THR A 9 -0.27 2.47 1.03
C THR A 9 0.52 3.07 2.18
N ALA A 10 0.08 4.22 2.70
CA ALA A 10 0.68 4.83 3.87
C ALA A 10 0.58 3.95 5.12
N ILE A 11 -0.56 3.26 5.33
CA ILE A 11 -0.74 2.36 6.48
C ILE A 11 0.27 1.22 6.44
N TYR A 12 0.38 0.49 5.32
CA TYR A 12 1.32 -0.64 5.28
C TYR A 12 2.77 -0.17 5.34
N LEU A 13 3.13 0.94 4.68
CA LEU A 13 4.49 1.49 4.74
C LEU A 13 4.86 1.93 6.15
N ALA A 14 3.95 2.55 6.91
CA ALA A 14 4.18 2.90 8.30
C ALA A 14 4.47 1.66 9.15
N VAL A 15 3.65 0.60 8.98
CA VAL A 15 3.86 -0.67 9.69
C VAL A 15 5.18 -1.32 9.27
N ARG A 16 5.52 -1.29 7.97
CA ARG A 16 6.78 -1.83 7.43
C ARG A 16 7.99 -1.14 8.04
N VAL A 17 8.00 0.19 8.02
CA VAL A 17 9.10 0.99 8.58
C VAL A 17 9.28 0.67 10.06
N VAL A 18 8.18 0.61 10.84
CA VAL A 18 8.25 0.21 12.26
C VAL A 18 8.81 -1.20 12.42
N CYS A 19 8.36 -2.17 11.63
CA CYS A 19 8.88 -3.53 11.70
C CYS A 19 10.36 -3.60 11.32
N SER A 20 10.76 -2.93 10.25
CA SER A 20 12.12 -2.93 9.71
C SER A 20 13.11 -2.29 10.68
N PHE A 21 12.75 -1.16 11.30
CA PHE A 21 13.56 -0.56 12.37
C PHE A 21 13.78 -1.49 13.58
N ASN A 22 12.81 -2.35 13.89
CA ASN A 22 12.92 -3.30 15.01
C ASN A 22 13.65 -4.60 14.64
N LEU A 23 13.64 -5.01 13.37
CA LEU A 23 14.24 -6.26 12.91
C LEU A 23 15.67 -6.06 12.37
N GLU A 24 15.90 -5.10 11.47
CA GLU A 24 17.17 -4.89 10.78
C GLU A 24 17.21 -3.49 10.14
N GLY A 25 18.11 -2.63 10.62
CA GLY A 25 18.31 -1.27 10.12
C GLY A 25 19.10 -1.21 8.81
N ASP A 26 18.56 -1.78 7.73
CA ASP A 26 19.22 -1.85 6.42
C ASP A 26 18.74 -0.76 5.42
N ILE A 27 19.38 -0.66 4.25
CA ILE A 27 19.05 0.22 3.13
C ILE A 27 17.57 0.14 2.72
N HIS A 28 16.95 -1.04 2.87
CA HIS A 28 15.52 -1.24 2.63
C HIS A 28 14.64 -0.37 3.53
N THR A 29 15.01 -0.20 4.80
CA THR A 29 14.29 0.67 5.75
C THR A 29 14.31 2.12 5.28
N LEU A 30 15.45 2.59 4.73
CA LEU A 30 15.57 3.94 4.19
C LEU A 30 14.70 4.15 2.96
N LEU A 31 14.66 3.17 2.05
CA LEU A 31 13.83 3.21 0.85
C LEU A 31 12.33 3.19 1.19
N ASP A 32 11.92 2.35 2.14
CA ASP A 32 10.54 2.29 2.62
C ASP A 32 10.13 3.60 3.31
N PHE A 33 11.02 4.17 4.12
CA PHE A 33 10.78 5.46 4.77
C PHE A 33 10.66 6.61 3.77
N ALA A 34 11.54 6.67 2.76
CA ALA A 34 11.42 7.66 1.68
C ALA A 34 10.10 7.52 0.91
N THR A 35 9.70 6.28 0.58
CA THR A 35 8.42 5.99 -0.08
C THR A 35 7.23 6.40 0.78
N PHE A 36 7.32 6.18 2.10
CA PHE A 36 6.29 6.63 3.05
C PHE A 36 6.14 8.15 3.03
N LEU A 37 7.25 8.91 3.07
CA LEU A 37 7.22 10.37 3.03
C LEU A 37 6.61 10.91 1.73
N PHE A 38 6.99 10.36 0.57
CA PHE A 38 6.39 10.76 -0.70
C PHE A 38 4.89 10.42 -0.75
N THR A 39 4.48 9.26 -0.23
CA THR A 39 3.07 8.88 -0.14
C THR A 39 2.28 9.85 0.75
N ALA A 40 2.82 10.18 1.93
CA ALA A 40 2.21 11.15 2.84
C ALA A 40 2.08 12.54 2.20
N TRP A 41 3.09 12.96 1.44
CA TRP A 41 3.04 14.20 0.66
C TRP A 41 1.93 14.18 -0.40
N VAL A 42 1.76 13.08 -1.12
CA VAL A 42 0.66 12.93 -2.10
C VAL A 42 -0.70 13.00 -1.41
N ILE A 43 -0.88 12.32 -0.27
CA ILE A 43 -2.12 12.39 0.53
C ILE A 43 -2.39 13.84 0.95
N PHE A 44 -1.37 14.55 1.43
CA PHE A 44 -1.49 15.96 1.81
C PHE A 44 -1.91 16.83 0.62
N MET A 45 -1.27 16.65 -0.55
CA MET A 45 -1.62 17.36 -1.77
C MET A 45 -3.08 17.12 -2.17
N ILE A 46 -3.56 15.88 -2.14
CA ILE A 46 -4.96 15.55 -2.48
C ILE A 46 -5.95 16.15 -1.47
N ARG A 47 -5.64 16.10 -0.17
CA ARG A 47 -6.56 16.57 0.88
C ARG A 47 -6.65 18.08 1.00
N PHE A 48 -5.56 18.80 0.74
CA PHE A 48 -5.49 20.25 0.96
C PHE A 48 -5.39 21.05 -0.36
N LYS A 49 -4.33 20.85 -1.13
CA LYS A 49 -4.01 21.72 -2.29
C LYS A 49 -4.86 21.40 -3.53
N LEU A 50 -5.12 20.12 -3.77
CA LEU A 50 -5.80 19.57 -4.95
C LEU A 50 -7.16 18.97 -4.61
N LYS A 51 -7.78 19.41 -3.51
CA LYS A 51 -9.07 18.89 -3.05
C LYS A 51 -10.18 19.04 -4.10
N SER A 52 -10.15 20.11 -4.89
CA SER A 52 -11.15 20.39 -5.92
C SER A 52 -11.12 19.40 -7.09
N THR A 53 -9.97 18.79 -7.38
CA THR A 53 -9.84 17.80 -8.46
C THR A 53 -10.13 16.37 -7.99
N TYR A 54 -10.28 16.16 -6.68
CA TYR A 54 -10.60 14.86 -6.12
C TYR A 54 -12.10 14.55 -6.22
N ILE A 55 -12.43 13.55 -7.04
CA ILE A 55 -13.82 13.13 -7.28
C ILE A 55 -14.15 11.96 -6.35
N LYS A 56 -14.68 12.28 -5.17
CA LYS A 56 -15.04 11.30 -4.13
C LYS A 56 -16.06 10.26 -4.59
N GLU A 57 -16.95 10.64 -5.51
CA GLU A 57 -18.00 9.76 -6.05
C GLU A 57 -17.43 8.54 -6.78
N LEU A 58 -16.30 8.73 -7.48
CA LEU A 58 -15.60 7.67 -8.20
C LEU A 58 -14.77 6.77 -7.25
N ASP A 59 -14.27 7.32 -6.14
CA ASP A 59 -13.46 6.63 -5.13
C ASP A 59 -14.33 6.01 -4.01
N ASN A 60 -15.34 5.24 -4.39
CA ASN A 60 -16.36 4.72 -3.47
C ASN A 60 -15.98 3.41 -2.76
N PHE A 61 -14.78 2.86 -3.01
CA PHE A 61 -14.34 1.59 -2.42
C PHE A 61 -14.12 1.69 -0.90
N PRO A 62 -14.76 0.90 -0.02
CA PRO A 62 -14.54 1.04 1.41
C PRO A 62 -13.24 0.37 1.91
N ILE A 63 -12.39 1.14 2.62
CA ILE A 63 -11.05 0.72 3.08
C ILE A 63 -11.13 -0.47 4.06
N TYR A 64 -12.18 -0.55 4.88
CA TYR A 64 -12.34 -1.60 5.89
C TYR A 64 -12.44 -3.00 5.28
N TYR A 65 -12.94 -3.14 4.04
CA TYR A 65 -12.98 -4.42 3.34
C TYR A 65 -11.60 -4.98 3.03
N MET A 66 -10.55 -4.18 3.16
CA MET A 66 -9.17 -4.62 2.95
C MET A 66 -8.45 -4.75 4.28
N VAL A 67 -8.54 -3.72 5.13
CA VAL A 67 -7.84 -3.70 6.42
C VAL A 67 -8.31 -4.84 7.33
N VAL A 68 -9.62 -5.08 7.44
CA VAL A 68 -10.15 -6.09 8.38
C VAL A 68 -9.77 -7.52 7.97
N PRO A 69 -9.98 -7.97 6.71
CA PRO A 69 -9.53 -9.29 6.30
C PRO A 69 -8.02 -9.46 6.39
N CYS A 70 -7.22 -8.45 6.03
CA CYS A 70 -5.77 -8.51 6.18
C CYS A 70 -5.34 -8.66 7.64
N ALA A 71 -6.00 -7.96 8.58
CA ALA A 71 -5.71 -8.08 10.02
C ALA A 71 -6.08 -9.47 10.55
N ILE A 72 -7.24 -10.01 10.18
CA ILE A 72 -7.66 -11.36 10.57
C ILE A 72 -6.69 -12.40 10.01
N LEU A 73 -6.36 -12.33 8.71
CA LEU A 73 -5.41 -13.24 8.08
C LEU A 73 -4.03 -13.15 8.72
N ALA A 74 -3.54 -11.95 9.06
CA ALA A 74 -2.25 -11.77 9.71
C ALA A 74 -2.19 -12.35 11.13
N MET A 75 -3.30 -12.42 11.85
CA MET A 75 -3.36 -13.07 13.16
C MET A 75 -3.38 -14.59 13.05
N LEU A 76 -4.06 -15.13 12.03
CA LEU A 76 -4.22 -16.58 11.81
C LEU A 76 -3.01 -17.19 11.10
N ILE A 77 -2.45 -16.48 10.13
CA ILE A 77 -1.38 -16.91 9.24
C ILE A 77 -0.25 -15.88 9.36
N ASN A 78 0.72 -16.19 10.20
CA ASN A 78 1.95 -15.43 10.32
C ASN A 78 3.17 -16.38 10.33
N PRO A 79 4.32 -15.94 9.81
CA PRO A 79 5.55 -16.72 9.93
C PRO A 79 5.93 -16.84 11.41
N ARG A 80 6.33 -18.05 11.83
CA ARG A 80 6.79 -18.31 13.20
C ARG A 80 8.32 -18.21 13.26
N THR A 81 8.83 -16.99 13.41
CA THR A 81 10.26 -16.67 13.60
C THR A 81 10.62 -16.60 15.11
N ALA A 82 11.86 -16.24 15.45
CA ALA A 82 12.33 -16.09 16.82
C ALA A 82 11.99 -14.74 17.49
N HIS A 83 11.43 -13.76 16.76
CA HIS A 83 11.09 -12.45 17.32
C HIS A 83 9.74 -12.46 18.07
N ILE A 84 9.42 -11.34 18.70
CA ILE A 84 8.18 -11.15 19.47
C ILE A 84 6.98 -11.39 18.54
N TYR A 85 6.00 -12.18 19.02
CA TYR A 85 4.79 -12.56 18.27
C TYR A 85 4.10 -11.37 17.56
N PHE A 86 4.04 -10.22 18.23
CA PHE A 86 3.45 -9.00 17.70
C PHE A 86 4.13 -8.50 16.41
N SER A 87 5.46 -8.56 16.33
CA SER A 87 6.21 -8.09 15.16
C SER A 87 5.91 -8.92 13.92
N HIS A 88 5.62 -10.21 14.07
CA HIS A 88 5.33 -11.09 12.93
C HIS A 88 3.91 -10.91 12.41
N VAL A 89 2.95 -10.67 13.32
CA VAL A 89 1.59 -10.31 12.94
C VAL A 89 1.60 -8.99 12.17
N LEU A 90 2.33 -7.98 12.66
CA LEU A 90 2.46 -6.69 11.96
C LEU A 90 3.14 -6.83 10.60
N TRP A 91 4.20 -7.64 10.51
CA TRP A 91 4.88 -7.90 9.25
C TRP A 91 3.94 -8.60 8.24
N ALA A 92 3.24 -9.66 8.66
CA ALA A 92 2.27 -10.36 7.82
C ALA A 92 1.13 -9.44 7.38
N PHE A 93 0.61 -8.62 8.31
CA PHE A 93 -0.41 -7.61 8.01
C PHE A 93 0.06 -6.62 6.94
N CYS A 94 1.29 -6.12 7.05
CA CYS A 94 1.87 -5.21 6.07
C CYS A 94 1.96 -5.86 4.68
N VAL A 95 2.44 -7.11 4.60
CA VAL A 95 2.58 -7.83 3.32
C VAL A 95 1.21 -8.07 2.68
N TYR A 96 0.22 -8.50 3.47
CA TYR A 96 -1.14 -8.71 2.98
C TYR A 96 -1.79 -7.41 2.52
N LEU A 97 -1.65 -6.34 3.30
CA LEU A 97 -2.23 -5.05 2.95
C LEU A 97 -1.57 -4.46 1.70
N GLU A 98 -0.25 -4.62 1.54
CA GLU A 98 0.49 -4.21 0.34
C GLU A 98 -0.02 -4.92 -0.92
N ALA A 99 -0.31 -6.22 -0.83
CA ALA A 99 -0.78 -7.01 -1.97
C ALA A 99 -2.13 -6.49 -2.49
N VAL A 100 -3.01 -6.05 -1.58
CA VAL A 100 -4.36 -5.63 -1.95
C VAL A 100 -4.48 -4.12 -2.17
N SER A 101 -3.61 -3.27 -1.61
CA SER A 101 -3.78 -1.80 -1.51
C SER A 101 -4.09 -1.04 -2.82
N VAL A 102 -3.79 -1.64 -3.97
CA VAL A 102 -4.10 -1.09 -5.31
C VAL A 102 -5.58 -1.21 -5.71
N MET A 103 -6.37 -2.05 -5.03
CA MET A 103 -7.77 -2.33 -5.40
C MET A 103 -8.66 -1.08 -5.52
N PRO A 104 -8.63 -0.08 -4.59
CA PRO A 104 -9.42 1.14 -4.74
C PRO A 104 -9.04 1.94 -5.99
N GLN A 105 -7.76 1.95 -6.36
CA GLN A 105 -7.28 2.62 -7.57
C GLN A 105 -7.81 1.94 -8.84
N LEU A 106 -7.80 0.61 -8.89
CA LEU A 106 -8.37 -0.15 -10.01
C LEU A 106 -9.89 0.07 -10.12
N ARG A 107 -10.60 0.05 -9.00
CA ARG A 107 -12.05 0.33 -8.97
C ARG A 107 -12.36 1.75 -9.43
N LEU A 108 -11.56 2.74 -9.01
CA LEU A 108 -11.69 4.12 -9.47
C LEU A 108 -11.49 4.21 -10.98
N MET A 109 -10.51 3.51 -11.55
CA MET A 109 -10.28 3.48 -13.00
C MET A 109 -11.42 2.80 -13.77
N GLN A 110 -12.05 1.77 -13.20
CA GLN A 110 -13.25 1.16 -13.79
C GLN A 110 -14.45 2.12 -13.78
N ASN A 111 -14.60 2.89 -12.70
CA ASN A 111 -15.69 3.87 -12.56
C ASN A 111 -15.45 5.10 -13.45
N ALA A 112 -14.20 5.55 -13.55
CA ALA A 112 -13.77 6.65 -14.39
C ALA A 112 -13.72 6.16 -15.85
N LYS A 113 -14.84 6.27 -16.58
CA LYS A 113 -14.98 5.86 -17.99
C LYS A 113 -13.90 6.43 -18.93
N MET A 114 -13.22 7.49 -18.53
CA MET A 114 -11.98 7.98 -19.16
C MET A 114 -10.85 8.00 -18.14
N ILE A 115 -9.74 7.36 -18.48
CA ILE A 115 -8.54 7.27 -17.66
C ILE A 115 -7.47 8.15 -18.30
N GLU A 116 -6.85 9.03 -17.51
CA GLU A 116 -5.71 9.82 -17.96
C GLU A 116 -4.50 8.90 -18.22
N PRO A 117 -3.79 9.07 -19.35
CA PRO A 117 -2.68 8.18 -19.73
C PRO A 117 -1.56 8.13 -18.68
N PHE A 118 -1.27 9.25 -18.02
CA PHE A 118 -0.29 9.28 -16.91
C PHE A 118 -0.68 8.36 -15.74
N THR A 119 -1.98 8.31 -15.38
CA THR A 119 -2.46 7.41 -14.32
C THR A 119 -2.34 5.95 -14.76
N ALA A 120 -2.60 5.65 -16.03
CA ALA A 120 -2.43 4.30 -16.56
C ALA A 120 -0.96 3.84 -16.51
N HIS A 121 -0.02 4.69 -16.93
CA HIS A 121 1.41 4.39 -16.86
C HIS A 121 1.89 4.18 -15.41
N TYR A 122 1.41 4.98 -14.46
CA TYR A 122 1.71 4.80 -13.04
C TYR A 122 1.26 3.42 -12.53
N VAL A 123 0.00 3.03 -12.78
CA VAL A 123 -0.52 1.73 -12.33
C VAL A 123 0.18 0.56 -13.03
N PHE A 124 0.52 0.73 -14.31
CA PHE A 124 1.30 -0.26 -15.06
C PHE A 124 2.71 -0.46 -14.47
N ALA A 125 3.42 0.63 -14.19
CA ALA A 125 4.75 0.56 -13.56
C ALA A 125 4.69 -0.09 -12.17
N LEU A 126 3.66 0.22 -11.37
CA LEU A 126 3.43 -0.44 -10.09
C LEU A 126 3.21 -1.96 -10.27
N GLY A 127 2.42 -2.36 -11.26
CA GLY A 127 2.22 -3.77 -11.60
C GLY A 127 3.51 -4.47 -12.03
N MET A 128 4.31 -3.83 -12.89
CA MET A 128 5.63 -4.34 -13.29
C MET A 128 6.57 -4.53 -12.11
N ALA A 129 6.64 -3.55 -11.19
CA ALA A 129 7.49 -3.65 -10.01
C ALA A 129 7.14 -4.87 -9.16
N ARG A 130 5.84 -5.16 -8.98
CA ARG A 130 5.37 -6.35 -8.27
C ARG A 130 5.68 -7.65 -9.01
N PHE A 131 5.53 -7.66 -10.33
CA PHE A 131 5.89 -8.82 -11.15
C PHE A 131 7.39 -9.15 -11.07
N LEU A 132 8.25 -8.14 -11.13
CA LEU A 132 9.70 -8.31 -10.96
C LEU A 132 10.06 -8.80 -9.56
N ALA A 133 9.39 -8.29 -8.53
CA ALA A 133 9.55 -8.81 -7.17
C ALA A 133 9.19 -10.30 -7.11
N CYS A 134 8.09 -10.74 -7.73
CA CYS A 134 7.75 -12.16 -7.84
C CYS A 134 8.81 -12.98 -8.59
N ALA A 135 9.38 -12.45 -9.67
CA ALA A 135 10.44 -13.13 -10.42
C ALA A 135 11.70 -13.35 -9.56
N HIS A 136 12.05 -12.37 -8.72
CA HIS A 136 13.16 -12.51 -7.77
C HIS A 136 12.97 -13.66 -6.77
N TRP A 137 11.74 -14.02 -6.42
CA TRP A 137 11.48 -15.16 -5.53
C TRP A 137 11.68 -16.53 -6.21
N ILE A 138 11.62 -16.58 -7.54
CA ILE A 138 11.76 -17.83 -8.32
C ILE A 138 13.23 -18.10 -8.66
N ILE A 139 14.02 -17.05 -8.85
CA ILE A 139 15.44 -17.08 -9.20
C ILE A 139 16.28 -17.33 -7.95
#